data_AF-A0A379WM88-F1
#
_entry.id   AF-A0A379WM88-F1
#
_cell.length_a   1.000
_cell.length_b   1.000
_cell.length_c   1.000
_cell.angle_alpha   90.00
_cell.angle_beta   90.00
_cell.angle_gamma   90.00
#
_symmetry.space_group_name_H-M   'P 1'
#
loop_
_entity.id
_entity.type
_entity.pdbx_description
1 polymer ?
#
loop_
_entity_poly.entity_id
_entity_poly.type
_entity_poly.pdbx_seq_one_letter_code
_entity_poly.pdbx_strand_id
1 'polypeptide(L)' 'MAEHFDWCHTIDRLRIASRLSEQRPDNLPALNVLIQINISDENSKSGIPLAELDELAAAVATLPRLRLRD' A
#
# COMPACT_ATOMS: atom_id res chain seq x y z
N MET A 1 0.50 6.39 -13.72
CA MET A 1 0.08 6.93 -12.39
C MET A 1 1.19 6.78 -11.37
N ALA A 2 1.68 5.55 -11.07
CA ALA A 2 2.82 5.35 -10.17
C ALA A 2 4.15 6.00 -10.64
N GLU A 3 4.25 6.43 -11.89
CA GLU A 3 5.40 7.16 -12.44
C GLU A 3 5.41 8.66 -12.09
N HIS A 4 4.28 9.21 -11.61
CA HIS A 4 4.13 10.64 -11.30
C HIS A 4 4.01 10.95 -9.81
N PHE A 5 3.85 9.92 -8.95
CA PHE A 5 3.64 10.11 -7.52
C PHE A 5 4.76 9.49 -6.71
N ASP A 6 5.22 10.21 -5.69
CA ASP A 6 6.18 9.72 -4.70
C ASP A 6 5.51 9.00 -3.52
N TRP A 7 4.18 9.15 -3.40
CA TRP A 7 3.36 8.64 -2.29
C TRP A 7 2.02 8.07 -2.76
N CYS A 8 1.59 6.96 -2.17
CA CYS A 8 0.26 6.38 -2.33
C CYS A 8 -0.36 6.05 -0.96
N HIS A 9 -1.48 6.66 -0.62
CA HIS A 9 -2.08 6.56 0.73
C HIS A 9 -3.27 5.61 0.82
N THR A 10 -3.65 4.97 -0.28
CA THR A 10 -4.89 4.22 -0.41
C THR A 10 -4.63 2.73 -0.62
N ILE A 11 -3.61 2.18 0.06
CA ILE A 11 -3.34 0.74 0.00
C ILE A 11 -4.29 0.04 0.97
N ASP A 12 -5.25 -0.70 0.42
CA ASP A 12 -6.26 -1.46 1.16
C ASP A 12 -6.19 -2.97 0.89
N ARG A 13 -5.29 -3.43 0.02
CA ARG A 13 -5.11 -4.87 -0.27
C ARG A 13 -3.81 -5.13 -1.00
N LEU A 14 -3.27 -6.33 -0.78
CA LEU A 14 -1.99 -6.77 -1.35
C LEU A 14 -1.98 -6.70 -2.87
N ARG A 15 -3.09 -7.03 -3.53
CA ARG A 15 -3.19 -7.00 -5.00
C ARG A 15 -2.87 -5.61 -5.59
N ILE A 16 -3.28 -4.53 -4.93
CA ILE A 16 -2.97 -3.17 -5.40
C ILE A 16 -1.50 -2.86 -5.14
N ALA A 17 -0.98 -3.21 -3.96
CA ALA A 17 0.43 -3.01 -3.64
C ALA A 17 1.36 -3.75 -4.61
N SER A 18 1.12 -5.04 -4.86
CA SER A 18 1.91 -5.81 -5.84
C SER A 18 1.87 -5.17 -7.22
N ARG A 19 0.69 -4.75 -7.69
CA ARG A 19 0.56 -4.07 -8.98
C ARG A 19 1.32 -2.74 -9.01
N LEU A 20 1.31 -1.96 -7.93
CA LEU A 20 2.08 -0.72 -7.84
C LEU A 20 3.59 -0.99 -7.84
N SER A 21 4.04 -2.04 -7.15
CA SER A 21 5.44 -2.48 -7.19
C SER A 21 5.84 -2.85 -8.62
N GLU A 22 5.04 -3.67 -9.31
CA GLU A 22 5.29 -4.07 -10.71
C GLU A 22 5.28 -2.89 -11.69
N GLN A 23 4.36 -1.95 -11.49
CA GLN A 23 4.22 -0.75 -12.32
C GLN A 23 5.27 0.31 -12.03
N ARG A 24 5.95 0.27 -10.87
CA ARG A 24 7.01 1.21 -10.54
C ARG A 24 8.24 0.87 -11.40
N PRO A 25 8.73 1.80 -12.23
CA PRO A 25 9.96 1.61 -13.00
C PRO A 25 11.18 1.38 -12.11
N ASP A 26 12.13 0.55 -12.56
CA ASP A 26 13.39 0.26 -11.83
C ASP A 26 14.31 1.48 -11.66
N ASN A 27 14.14 2.50 -12.50
CA ASN A 27 14.95 3.73 -12.46
C ASN A 27 14.42 4.77 -11.46
N LEU A 28 13.29 4.51 -10.79
CA LEU A 28 12.72 5.39 -9.78
C LEU A 28 12.95 4.83 -8.37
N PRO A 29 13.05 5.71 -7.35
CA PRO A 29 13.10 5.25 -5.96
C PRO A 29 11.83 4.50 -5.60
N ALA A 30 11.92 3.64 -4.58
CA ALA A 30 10.77 2.91 -4.05
C ALA A 30 9.62 3.88 -3.71
N LEU A 31 8.40 3.53 -4.12
CA LEU A 31 7.21 4.34 -3.88
C LEU A 31 6.85 4.30 -2.40
N ASN A 32 6.68 5.46 -1.76
CA ASN A 32 6.21 5.49 -0.37
C ASN A 32 4.73 5.13 -0.33
N VAL A 33 4.36 4.24 0.57
CA VAL A 33 2.97 3.79 0.69
C VAL A 33 2.49 3.84 2.13
N LEU A 34 1.22 4.21 2.31
CA LEU A 34 0.48 4.11 3.57
C LEU A 34 -0.68 3.14 3.40
N ILE A 35 -0.92 2.35 4.44
CA ILE A 35 -2.05 1.43 4.50
C ILE A 35 -3.26 2.18 5.06
N GLN A 36 -4.38 2.06 4.35
CA GLN A 36 -5.63 2.68 4.77
C GLN A 36 -6.37 1.73 5.72
N ILE A 37 -6.51 2.16 6.98
CA ILE A 37 -7.21 1.41 8.02
C ILE A 37 -8.64 1.95 8.14
N ASN A 38 -9.62 1.05 8.08
CA ASN A 38 -11.01 1.40 8.39
C ASN A 38 -11.23 1.35 9.91
N ILE A 39 -11.14 2.51 10.57
CA ILE A 39 -11.37 2.66 12.01
C ILE A 39 -12.85 2.79 12.40
N SER A 40 -13.76 2.89 11.42
CA SER A 40 -15.17 3.18 11.68
C SER A 40 -16.08 1.95 11.66
N ASP A 41 -15.57 0.76 11.32
CA ASP A 41 -16.35 -0.48 11.12
C ASP A 41 -17.56 -0.34 10.16
N GLU A 42 -17.66 0.79 9.45
CA GLU A 42 -18.70 1.04 8.47
C GLU A 42 -18.30 0.34 7.18
N ASN A 43 -19.14 -0.60 6.74
CA ASN A 43 -18.96 -1.39 5.53
C ASN A 43 -18.94 -0.53 4.23
N SER A 44 -19.28 0.76 4.32
CA SER A 44 -19.23 1.73 3.22
C SER A 44 -17.91 2.49 3.10
N LYS A 45 -16.96 2.31 4.04
CA LYS A 45 -15.64 2.97 4.01
C LYS A 45 -14.57 2.03 3.47
N SER A 46 -13.73 2.56 2.58
CA SER A 46 -12.54 1.85 2.08
C SER A 46 -11.47 1.74 3.17
N GLY A 47 -10.76 0.60 3.18
CA GLY A 47 -9.68 0.31 4.11
C GLY A 47 -9.81 -1.10 4.70
N ILE A 48 -8.74 -1.56 5.33
CA ILE A 48 -8.70 -2.86 6.00
C ILE A 48 -9.04 -2.73 7.49
N PRO A 49 -9.59 -3.78 8.12
CA PRO A 49 -9.70 -3.82 9.57
C PRO A 49 -8.30 -3.82 10.21
N LEU A 50 -8.20 -3.31 11.44
CA LEU A 50 -6.93 -3.24 12.17
C LEU A 50 -6.29 -4.64 12.35
N ALA A 51 -7.11 -5.69 12.43
CA ALA A 51 -6.65 -7.07 12.54
C ALA A 51 -5.88 -7.58 11.30
N GLU A 52 -6.16 -7.03 10.11
CA GLU A 52 -5.47 -7.38 8.86
C GLU A 52 -4.23 -6.49 8.61
N LEU A 53 -3.98 -5.49 9.46
CA LEU A 53 -2.90 -4.52 9.27
C LEU A 53 -1.53 -5.20 9.28
N ASP A 54 -1.26 -6.04 10.27
CA ASP A 54 0.05 -6.69 10.41
C ASP A 54 0.34 -7.61 9.21
N GLU A 55 -0.65 -8.37 8.76
CA GLU A 55 -0.51 -9.27 7.61
C GLU A 55 -0.25 -8.48 6.32
N LEU A 56 -1.04 -7.43 6.07
CA LEU A 56 -0.86 -6.59 4.89
C LEU A 56 0.46 -5.83 4.94
N ALA A 57 0.83 -5.27 6.10
CA ALA A 57 2.08 -4.54 6.29
C ALA A 57 3.29 -5.44 6.03
N ALA A 58 3.29 -6.66 6.58
CA ALA A 58 4.35 -7.64 6.34
C ALA A 58 4.46 -7.97 4.85
N ALA A 59 3.34 -8.25 4.17
CA ALA A 59 3.32 -8.57 2.76
C ALA A 59 3.81 -7.38 1.89
N VAL A 60 3.37 -6.16 2.19
CA VAL A 60 3.81 -4.93 1.49
C VAL A 60 5.30 -4.66 1.71
N ALA A 61 5.82 -4.92 2.92
CA ALA A 61 7.24 -4.76 3.22
C ALA A 61 8.16 -5.71 2.44
N THR A 62 7.62 -6.83 1.92
CA THR A 62 8.39 -7.73 1.03
C THR A 62 8.57 -7.20 -0.39
N LEU A 63 7.81 -6.18 -0.79
CA LEU A 63 7.81 -5.67 -2.16
C LEU A 63 9.00 -4.70 -2.37
N PRO A 64 9.97 -5.04 -3.25
CA PRO A 64 11.25 -4.32 -3.33
C PRO A 64 11.13 -2.89 -3.86
N ARG A 65 10.05 -2.57 -4.58
CA ARG A 65 9.82 -1.25 -5.19
C ARG A 65 8.82 -0.40 -4.40
N LEU A 66 8.38 -0.87 -3.23
CA LEU A 66 7.54 -0.11 -2.31
C LEU A 66 8.27 0.12 -0.99
N ARG A 67 7.90 1.20 -0.32
CA ARG A 67 8.38 1.51 1.01
C ARG A 67 7.20 1.87 1.89
N LEU A 68 6.82 0.93 2.77
CA LEU A 68 5.84 1.21 3.81
C LEU A 68 6.39 2.30 4.75
N ARG A 69 5.57 3.30 5.03
CA ARG A 69 5.87 4.38 5.98
C ARG A 69 4.91 4.33 7.16
N ASP A 70 5.44 4.62 8.33
CA ASP A 70 4.78 4.73 9.62
C ASP A 70 4.43 6.19 9.99
#